data_AF-A0A1A9LH17-F1
#
_entry.id   AF-A0A1A9LH17-F1
#
_cell.length_a   1.000
_cell.length_b   1.000
_cell.length_c   1.000
_cell.angle_alpha   90.00
_cell.angle_beta   90.00
_cell.angle_gamma   90.00
#
_symmetry.space_group_name_H-M   'P 1'
#
loop_
_entity.id
_entity.type
_entity.pdbx_description
1 polymer ?
#
loop_
_entity_poly.entity_id
_entity_poly.type
_entity_poly.pdbx_seq_one_letter_code
_entity_poly.pdbx_strand_id
1 'polypeptide(L)'
;MKYFLFILAFVVYSPSFSQDNSEINYIFQKIESIQKDWKYFKLKDTIQVKIIQHNPALFLCGITASASMTIVQMENGKLIRVLDLCNLSDEYEVNQMIKILPFQNPDIHVSLPFDFRKNSNNKYESMTQNYDTSILDTTWGILIK
;
A
#
# COMPACT_ATOMS: atom_id res chain seq x y z
N MET A 1 -20.64 3.05 70.56
CA MET A 1 -20.84 2.80 69.11
C MET A 1 -19.60 3.27 68.36
N LYS A 2 -18.76 2.34 67.89
CA LYS A 2 -17.61 2.62 67.03
C LYS A 2 -18.02 2.27 65.59
N TYR A 3 -18.05 3.26 64.70
CA TYR A 3 -18.25 3.02 63.27
C TYR A 3 -16.91 2.57 62.68
N PHE A 4 -16.86 1.31 62.26
CA PHE A 4 -15.71 0.70 61.58
C PHE A 4 -15.84 1.05 60.09
N LEU A 5 -15.02 1.98 59.60
CA LEU A 5 -14.96 2.34 58.18
C LEU A 5 -14.18 1.24 57.44
N PHE A 6 -14.89 0.29 56.82
CA PHE A 6 -14.29 -0.66 55.88
C PHE A 6 -14.08 0.04 54.54
N ILE A 7 -12.86 0.49 54.25
CA ILE A 7 -12.46 0.95 52.92
C ILE A 7 -12.23 -0.29 52.06
N LEU A 8 -13.19 -0.63 51.20
CA LEU A 8 -13.00 -1.62 50.15
C LEU A 8 -12.07 -1.04 49.08
N ALA A 9 -10.81 -1.44 49.10
CA ALA A 9 -9.88 -1.23 48.01
C ALA A 9 -10.22 -2.21 46.87
N PHE A 10 -11.05 -1.77 45.91
CA PHE A 10 -11.17 -2.44 44.62
C PHE A 10 -9.86 -2.24 43.85
N VAL A 11 -8.93 -3.18 43.98
CA VAL A 11 -7.77 -3.30 43.10
C VAL A 11 -8.30 -3.77 41.75
N VAL A 12 -8.52 -2.82 40.84
CA VAL A 12 -8.89 -3.11 39.46
C VAL A 12 -7.65 -3.68 38.78
N TYR A 13 -7.48 -5.00 38.86
CA TYR A 13 -6.46 -5.71 38.10
C TYR A 13 -6.87 -5.63 36.63
N SER A 14 -6.32 -4.64 35.92
CA SER A 14 -6.44 -4.56 34.47
C SER A 14 -5.37 -5.48 33.89
N PRO A 15 -5.72 -6.67 33.37
CA PRO A 15 -4.73 -7.45 32.63
C PRO A 15 -4.28 -6.61 31.44
N SER A 16 -3.04 -6.15 31.47
CA SER A 16 -2.40 -5.53 30.32
C SER A 16 -2.23 -6.62 29.26
N PHE A 17 -3.16 -6.69 28.31
CA PHE A 17 -2.98 -7.53 27.13
C PHE A 17 -1.85 -6.91 26.31
N SER A 18 -0.66 -7.51 26.38
CA SER A 18 0.41 -7.21 25.42
C SER A 18 -0.02 -7.76 24.06
N GLN A 19 -0.24 -6.87 23.09
CA GLN A 19 -0.48 -7.28 21.71
C GLN A 19 0.84 -7.76 21.08
N ASP A 20 0.87 -9.01 20.61
CA ASP A 20 2.00 -9.54 19.85
C ASP A 20 1.98 -8.96 18.42
N ASN A 21 2.85 -7.99 18.18
CA ASN A 21 2.98 -7.29 16.89
C ASN A 21 4.08 -7.88 15.99
N SER A 22 4.65 -9.05 16.35
CA SER A 22 5.74 -9.66 15.58
C SER A 22 5.36 -9.95 14.13
N GLU A 23 4.13 -10.44 13.88
CA GLU A 23 3.61 -10.72 12.54
C GLU A 23 3.51 -9.44 11.68
N ILE A 24 3.03 -8.35 12.27
CA ILE A 24 2.86 -7.06 11.58
C ILE A 24 4.23 -6.48 11.19
N ASN A 25 5.19 -6.53 12.12
CA ASN A 25 6.55 -6.05 11.85
C ASN A 25 7.24 -6.83 10.74
N TYR A 26 7.05 -8.15 10.68
CA TYR A 26 7.56 -8.98 9.60
C TYR A 26 6.98 -8.59 8.24
N ILE A 27 5.67 -8.33 8.17
CA ILE A 27 5.01 -7.89 6.92
C ILE A 27 5.59 -6.56 6.45
N PHE A 28 5.69 -5.56 7.33
CA PHE A 28 6.27 -4.26 6.99
C PHE A 28 7.71 -4.39 6.49
N GLN A 29 8.56 -5.14 7.20
CA GLN A 29 9.94 -5.35 6.79
C GLN A 29 10.04 -6.03 5.41
N LYS A 30 9.14 -6.98 5.12
CA LYS A 30 9.09 -7.66 3.83
C LYS A 30 8.66 -6.71 2.71
N ILE A 31 7.65 -5.85 2.94
CA ILE A 31 7.22 -4.83 1.97
C ILE A 31 8.37 -3.89 1.65
N GLU A 32 9.01 -3.33 2.68
CA GLU A 32 10.14 -2.42 2.50
C GLU A 32 11.29 -3.08 1.75
N SER A 33 11.55 -4.36 2.02
CA SER A 33 12.57 -5.12 1.29
C SER A 33 12.24 -5.25 -0.20
N ILE A 34 10.98 -5.53 -0.54
CA ILE A 34 10.57 -5.68 -1.94
C ILE A 34 10.63 -4.34 -2.68
N GLN A 35 10.18 -3.25 -2.03
CA GLN A 35 10.16 -1.92 -2.62
C GLN A 35 11.57 -1.36 -2.90
N LYS A 36 12.60 -1.83 -2.18
CA LYS A 36 14.00 -1.45 -2.43
C LYS A 36 14.52 -1.91 -3.79
N ASP A 37 13.94 -2.98 -4.34
CA ASP A 37 14.35 -3.52 -5.64
C ASP A 37 13.66 -2.82 -6.82
N TRP A 38 12.69 -1.93 -6.55
CA TRP A 38 11.99 -1.18 -7.58
C TRP A 38 12.90 -0.15 -8.24
N LYS A 39 12.82 -0.09 -9.58
CA LYS A 39 13.62 0.78 -10.42
C LYS A 39 12.78 1.97 -10.85
N TYR A 40 12.97 3.09 -10.16
CA TYR A 40 12.24 4.32 -10.45
C TYR A 40 12.78 5.01 -11.70
N PHE A 41 11.87 5.34 -12.62
CA PHE A 41 12.19 6.14 -13.79
C PHE A 41 11.15 7.24 -14.00
N LYS A 42 11.53 8.29 -14.73
CA LYS A 42 10.66 9.41 -15.05
C LYS A 42 10.09 9.25 -16.47
N LEU A 43 8.77 9.32 -16.60
CA LEU A 43 8.12 9.48 -17.90
C LEU A 43 8.49 10.84 -18.49
N LYS A 44 8.85 10.87 -19.78
CA LYS A 44 9.13 12.11 -20.50
C LYS A 44 7.85 12.72 -21.06
N ASP A 45 6.99 11.86 -21.60
CA ASP A 45 5.78 12.22 -22.30
C ASP A 45 4.59 11.43 -21.75
N THR A 46 3.39 11.86 -22.12
CA THR A 46 2.17 11.11 -21.83
C THR A 46 2.18 9.79 -22.60
N ILE A 47 1.91 8.68 -21.92
CA ILE A 47 1.85 7.36 -22.55
C ILE A 47 0.42 6.81 -22.48
N GLN A 48 0.03 6.07 -23.52
CA GLN A 48 -1.19 5.27 -23.52
C GLN A 48 -0.87 3.85 -23.09
N VAL A 49 -1.67 3.30 -22.18
CA VAL A 49 -1.44 1.98 -21.60
C VAL A 49 -2.76 1.25 -21.35
N LYS A 50 -2.66 -0.07 -21.14
CA LYS A 50 -3.76 -0.92 -20.69
C LYS A 50 -3.61 -1.26 -19.22
N ILE A 51 -4.67 -1.12 -18.42
CA ILE A 51 -4.67 -1.51 -17.01
C ILE A 51 -4.66 -3.03 -16.88
N ILE A 52 -3.75 -3.56 -16.08
CA ILE A 52 -3.69 -4.98 -15.69
C ILE A 52 -4.23 -5.16 -14.28
N GLN A 53 -3.92 -4.22 -13.40
CA GLN A 53 -4.44 -4.20 -12.04
C GLN A 53 -4.40 -2.76 -11.49
N HIS A 54 -5.41 -2.38 -10.72
CA HIS A 54 -5.46 -1.12 -10.01
C HIS A 54 -5.80 -1.33 -8.54
N ASN A 55 -4.99 -0.76 -7.65
CA ASN A 55 -5.24 -0.70 -6.23
C ASN A 55 -5.32 0.79 -5.82
N PRO A 56 -6.49 1.30 -5.39
CA PRO A 56 -6.64 2.68 -4.94
C PRO A 56 -5.71 3.00 -3.75
N ALA A 57 -5.45 4.29 -3.54
CA ALA A 57 -4.74 4.73 -2.34
C ALA A 57 -5.54 4.36 -1.07
N LEU A 58 -4.84 4.09 0.03
CA LEU A 58 -5.47 3.65 1.28
C LEU A 58 -6.27 4.76 2.00
N PHE A 59 -5.93 6.02 1.76
CA PHE A 59 -6.54 7.19 2.41
C PHE A 59 -6.28 8.46 1.60
N LEU A 60 -7.06 9.52 1.82
CA LEU A 60 -6.77 10.85 1.25
C LEU A 60 -5.46 11.41 1.79
N CYS A 61 -4.68 12.05 0.91
CA CYS A 61 -3.53 12.82 1.36
C CYS A 61 -3.94 13.99 2.25
N GLY A 62 -3.11 14.28 3.24
CA GLY A 62 -3.23 15.44 4.11
C GLY A 62 -1.90 15.63 4.82
N ILE A 63 -1.87 15.31 6.12
CA ILE A 63 -0.62 15.29 6.89
C ILE A 63 0.30 14.17 6.40
N THR A 64 -0.28 13.03 6.02
CA THR A 64 0.42 11.90 5.39
C THR A 64 0.09 11.85 3.91
N ALA A 65 1.01 11.29 3.11
CA ALA A 65 0.79 11.04 1.70
C ALA A 65 0.54 9.56 1.43
N SER A 66 -0.33 9.30 0.48
CA SER A 66 -0.65 7.97 -0.05
C SER A 66 -0.65 8.03 -1.58
N ALA A 67 -0.50 6.89 -2.23
CA ALA A 67 -0.68 6.78 -3.67
C ALA A 67 -1.44 5.51 -4.01
N SER A 68 -2.20 5.54 -5.10
CA SER A 68 -2.67 4.30 -5.72
C SER A 68 -1.49 3.60 -6.39
N MET A 69 -1.63 2.28 -6.59
CA MET A 69 -0.66 1.47 -7.31
C MET A 69 -1.36 0.77 -8.47
N THR A 70 -0.90 1.04 -9.69
CA THR A 70 -1.47 0.46 -10.91
C THR A 70 -0.40 -0.29 -11.68
N ILE A 71 -0.68 -1.54 -12.02
CA ILE A 71 0.10 -2.30 -12.98
C ILE A 71 -0.51 -2.08 -14.35
N VAL A 72 0.31 -1.65 -15.30
CA VAL A 72 -0.13 -1.35 -16.66
C VAL A 72 0.76 -2.04 -17.68
N GLN A 73 0.18 -2.32 -18.85
CA GLN A 73 0.87 -2.82 -20.02
C GLN A 73 1.02 -1.70 -21.06
N MET A 74 2.26 -1.41 -21.44
CA MET A 74 2.60 -0.52 -22.54
C MET A 74 2.32 -1.19 -23.89
N GLU A 75 2.27 -0.41 -24.97
CA GLU A 75 2.02 -0.90 -26.33
C GLU A 75 3.01 -1.99 -26.79
N ASN A 76 4.26 -1.89 -26.36
CA ASN A 76 5.30 -2.89 -26.65
C ASN A 76 5.18 -4.16 -25.79
N GLY A 77 4.09 -4.33 -25.02
CA GLY A 77 3.83 -5.46 -24.14
C GLY A 77 4.51 -5.38 -22.77
N LYS A 78 5.39 -4.40 -22.55
CA LYS A 78 6.12 -4.22 -21.29
C LYS A 78 5.16 -3.88 -20.15
N LEU A 79 5.34 -4.54 -19.00
CA LEU A 79 4.63 -4.20 -17.78
C LEU A 79 5.43 -3.21 -16.94
N ILE A 80 4.76 -2.19 -16.43
CA ILE A 80 5.34 -1.21 -15.50
C ILE A 80 4.36 -0.95 -14.35
N ARG A 81 4.89 -0.50 -13.22
CA ARG A 81 4.13 0.00 -12.08
C ARG A 81 4.02 1.52 -12.15
N VAL A 82 2.83 2.03 -11.88
CA VAL A 82 2.52 3.46 -11.85
C VAL A 82 1.98 3.81 -10.48
N LEU A 83 2.58 4.80 -9.85
CA LEU A 83 2.15 5.36 -8.59
C LEU A 83 1.49 6.72 -8.85
N ASP A 84 0.22 6.83 -8.47
CA ASP A 84 -0.57 8.04 -8.63
C ASP A 84 -0.99 8.60 -7.28
N LEU A 85 -0.46 9.78 -6.97
CA LEU A 85 -0.51 10.39 -5.65
C LEU A 85 -1.95 10.79 -5.30
N CYS A 86 -2.39 10.43 -4.10
CA CYS A 86 -3.70 10.78 -3.55
C CYS A 86 -4.91 10.26 -4.36
N ASN A 87 -4.69 9.35 -5.31
CA ASN A 87 -5.76 8.84 -6.14
C ASN A 87 -6.55 7.74 -5.38
N LEU A 88 -7.78 8.08 -4.98
CA LEU A 88 -8.71 7.17 -4.31
C LEU A 88 -9.70 6.49 -5.26
N SER A 89 -9.67 6.81 -6.56
CA SER A 89 -10.69 6.33 -7.49
C SER A 89 -10.59 4.82 -7.67
N ASP A 90 -11.69 4.12 -7.42
CA ASP A 90 -11.87 2.70 -7.68
C ASP A 90 -12.46 2.41 -9.07
N GLU A 91 -12.66 3.45 -9.87
CA GLU A 91 -13.33 3.35 -11.15
C GLU A 91 -12.42 2.85 -12.30
N TYR A 92 -11.18 2.47 -12.02
CA TYR A 92 -10.21 1.99 -12.99
C TYR A 92 -10.32 0.47 -13.18
N GLU A 93 -10.75 0.04 -14.35
CA GLU A 93 -11.07 -1.37 -14.61
C GLU A 93 -9.93 -2.12 -15.33
N VAL A 94 -9.84 -3.43 -15.10
CA VAL A 94 -8.89 -4.31 -15.80
C VAL A 94 -9.20 -4.31 -17.30
N ASN A 95 -8.16 -4.26 -18.13
CA ASN A 95 -8.19 -4.10 -19.59
C ASN A 95 -8.64 -2.73 -20.11
N GLN A 96 -8.95 -1.77 -19.23
CA GLN A 96 -9.23 -0.40 -19.65
C GLN A 96 -7.99 0.26 -20.27
N MET A 97 -8.18 0.99 -21.36
CA MET A 97 -7.14 1.87 -21.91
C MET A 97 -7.19 3.23 -21.21
N ILE A 98 -6.05 3.70 -20.72
CA ILE A 98 -5.91 5.00 -20.06
C ILE A 98 -4.65 5.72 -20.55
N LYS A 99 -4.55 7.01 -20.22
CA LYS A 99 -3.34 7.81 -20.36
C LYS A 99 -2.66 7.98 -19.01
N ILE A 100 -1.34 8.03 -19.02
CA ILE A 100 -0.54 8.38 -17.85
C ILE A 100 0.23 9.65 -18.16
N LEU A 101 -0.08 10.74 -17.45
CA LEU A 101 0.73 11.94 -17.51
C LEU A 101 1.99 11.77 -16.65
N PRO A 102 3.15 12.28 -17.10
CA PRO A 102 4.33 12.37 -16.25
C PRO A 102 4.05 13.12 -14.94
N PHE A 103 4.47 12.55 -13.82
CA PHE A 103 4.46 13.22 -12.53
C PHE A 103 5.85 13.16 -11.88
N GLN A 104 6.16 14.13 -11.04
CA GLN A 104 7.42 14.17 -10.32
C GLN A 104 7.34 13.27 -9.08
N ASN A 105 8.40 12.51 -8.81
CA ASN A 105 8.53 11.78 -7.55
C ASN A 105 8.39 12.77 -6.37
N PRO A 106 7.45 12.55 -5.43
CA PRO A 106 7.32 13.40 -4.26
C PRO A 106 8.53 13.26 -3.33
N ASP A 107 9.03 14.39 -2.80
CA ASP A 107 10.13 14.42 -1.82
C ASP A 107 9.64 14.12 -0.39
N ILE A 108 8.66 13.23 -0.25
CA ILE A 108 8.05 12.82 1.02
C ILE A 108 7.81 11.31 1.04
N HIS A 109 7.70 10.73 2.22
CA HIS A 109 7.29 9.34 2.36
C HIS A 109 5.83 9.16 1.94
N VAL A 110 5.57 8.20 1.05
CA VAL A 110 4.24 7.90 0.53
C VAL A 110 3.86 6.48 0.88
N SER A 111 2.72 6.32 1.56
CA SER A 111 2.15 5.01 1.85
C SER A 111 1.51 4.41 0.59
N LEU A 112 1.84 3.16 0.31
CA LEU A 112 1.33 2.43 -0.86
C LEU A 112 0.35 1.34 -0.43
N PRO A 113 -0.68 1.03 -1.24
CA PRO A 113 -1.58 -0.07 -0.96
C PRO A 113 -0.83 -1.40 -1.03
N PHE A 114 -1.09 -2.24 -0.06
CA PHE A 114 -0.63 -3.63 -0.03
C PHE A 114 -1.79 -4.51 0.41
N ASP A 115 -1.92 -5.70 -0.18
CA ASP A 115 -2.90 -6.70 0.23
C ASP A 115 -2.14 -7.95 0.65
N PHE A 116 -2.28 -8.35 1.92
CA PHE A 116 -1.73 -9.61 2.44
C PHE A 116 -2.85 -10.51 2.91
N ARG A 117 -2.78 -11.79 2.54
CA ARG A 117 -3.68 -12.84 3.01
C ARG A 117 -2.89 -13.98 3.62
N LYS A 118 -3.48 -14.65 4.62
CA LYS A 118 -2.92 -15.91 5.13
C LYS A 118 -3.13 -16.99 4.07
N ASN A 119 -2.05 -17.67 3.69
CA ASN A 119 -2.08 -18.87 2.87
C ASN A 119 -2.57 -20.08 3.70
N SER A 120 -2.70 -21.24 3.05
CA SER A 120 -3.11 -22.50 3.70
C SER A 120 -2.18 -22.97 4.83
N ASN A 121 -0.97 -22.43 4.91
CA ASN A 121 0.01 -22.72 5.96
C ASN A 121 0.04 -21.62 7.05
N ASN A 122 -1.00 -20.78 7.14
CA ASN A 122 -1.10 -19.63 8.05
C ASN A 122 0.01 -18.57 7.88
N LYS A 123 0.73 -18.55 6.75
CA LYS A 123 1.74 -17.51 6.46
C LYS A 123 1.11 -16.38 5.64
N TYR A 124 1.46 -15.13 5.95
CA TYR A 124 1.03 -13.99 5.15
C TYR A 124 1.77 -13.94 3.81
N GLU A 125 1.00 -13.95 2.72
CA GLU A 125 1.46 -13.75 1.35
C GLU A 125 0.76 -12.54 0.76
N SER A 126 1.48 -11.75 -0.04
CA SER A 126 0.85 -10.60 -0.69
C SER A 126 0.00 -11.10 -1.86
N MET A 127 -1.24 -10.61 -2.00
CA MET A 127 -2.05 -10.90 -3.19
C MET A 127 -1.41 -10.33 -4.46
N THR A 128 -0.67 -9.23 -4.33
CA THR A 128 0.10 -8.60 -5.40
C THR A 128 1.52 -9.15 -5.52
N GLN A 129 1.91 -10.15 -4.72
CA GLN A 129 3.30 -10.63 -4.61
C GLN A 129 3.90 -11.03 -5.96
N ASN A 130 3.06 -11.53 -6.87
CA ASN A 130 3.48 -11.85 -8.24
C ASN A 130 3.97 -10.60 -8.96
N TYR A 131 3.29 -9.45 -8.86
CA TYR A 131 3.70 -8.20 -9.52
C TYR A 131 4.73 -7.43 -8.71
N ASP A 132 4.63 -7.45 -7.38
CA ASP A 132 5.55 -6.73 -6.49
C ASP A 132 7.00 -7.18 -6.64
N THR A 133 7.21 -8.47 -6.95
CA THR A 133 8.56 -9.03 -7.14
C THR A 133 8.98 -9.16 -8.62
N SER A 134 8.04 -9.29 -9.57
CA SER A 134 8.38 -9.48 -11.00
C SER A 134 8.42 -8.20 -11.82
N ILE A 135 7.64 -7.18 -11.44
CA ILE A 135 7.58 -5.90 -12.14
C ILE A 135 8.39 -4.89 -11.33
N LEU A 136 9.60 -4.59 -11.78
CA LEU A 136 10.51 -3.71 -11.06
C LEU A 136 10.42 -2.26 -11.53
N ASP A 137 10.18 -2.05 -12.82
CA ASP A 137 10.12 -0.71 -13.42
C ASP A 137 8.90 0.05 -12.90
N THR A 138 9.18 1.13 -12.18
CA THR A 138 8.19 1.90 -11.43
C THR A 138 8.29 3.38 -11.81
N THR A 139 7.15 4.05 -11.96
CA THR A 139 7.12 5.48 -12.28
C THR A 139 6.01 6.19 -11.51
N TRP A 140 6.18 7.50 -11.35
CA TRP A 140 5.13 8.39 -10.83
C TRP A 140 4.37 9.00 -12.00
N GLY A 141 3.05 8.94 -11.95
CA GLY A 141 2.21 9.47 -13.01
C GLY A 141 0.76 9.64 -12.60
N ILE A 142 0.07 10.56 -13.26
CA ILE A 142 -1.36 10.82 -13.04
C ILE A 142 -2.15 9.95 -14.02
N LEU A 143 -3.06 9.12 -13.50
CA LEU A 143 -3.95 8.30 -14.30
C LEU A 143 -5.08 9.18 -14.87
N ILE A 144 -5.32 9.09 -16.17
CA ILE A 144 -6.39 9.82 -16.86
C ILE A 144 -7.17 8.86 -17.76
N LYS A 145 -8.49 8.85 -17.59
CA LYS A 145 -9.41 8.12 -18.46
C LYS A 145 -9.60 8.81 -19.80
#